data_AF-A0A1Q7HUZ2-F1
#
_entry.id   AF-A0A1Q7HUZ2-F1
#
_cell.length_a   1.000
_cell.length_b   1.000
_cell.length_c   1.000
_cell.angle_alpha   90.00
_cell.angle_beta   90.00
_cell.angle_gamma   90.00
#
_symmetry.space_group_name_H-M   'P 1'
#
loop_
_entity.id
_entity.type
_entity.pdbx_description
1 polymer ?
#
loop_
_entity_poly.entity_id
_entity_poly.type
_entity_poly.pdbx_seq_one_letter_code
_entity_poly.pdbx_strand_id
1 'polypeptide(L)'
;MEGGTARLDLLVSRASTGQGIGGAKVKVRVISTVDKPRTLIEGKTDAAGQVSLSCALPLLEEGTAALIIQASIGKESGEIKQLIKKPVRKAAG
;
A
#
# COMPACT_ATOMS: atom_id res chain seq x y z
N MET A 1 13.23 11.55 -11.20
CA MET A 1 11.85 11.98 -11.51
C MET A 1 10.89 11.12 -10.71
N GLU A 2 10.14 11.73 -9.80
CA GLU A 2 9.16 11.03 -8.96
C GLU A 2 7.86 10.80 -9.77
N GLY A 3 7.36 9.55 -9.80
CA GLY A 3 6.27 9.13 -10.70
C GLY A 3 4.87 9.55 -10.23
N GLY A 4 4.73 10.00 -8.98
CA GLY A 4 3.49 10.48 -8.36
C GLY A 4 3.47 10.17 -6.86
N THR A 5 2.62 10.86 -6.09
CA THR A 5 2.40 10.57 -4.66
C THR A 5 1.13 9.74 -4.51
N ALA A 6 1.24 8.54 -3.94
CA ALA A 6 0.09 7.76 -3.52
C ALA A 6 -0.25 8.05 -2.07
N ARG A 7 -1.51 8.36 -1.82
CA ARG A 7 -2.10 8.40 -0.48
C ARG A 7 -2.89 7.11 -0.27
N LEU A 8 -2.58 6.41 0.80
CA LEU A 8 -3.20 5.17 1.22
C LEU A 8 -3.84 5.38 2.58
N ASP A 9 -5.16 5.34 2.62
CA ASP A 9 -5.94 5.30 3.85
C ASP A 9 -6.35 3.84 4.08
N LEU A 10 -5.81 3.24 5.13
CA LEU A 10 -5.93 1.81 5.41
C LEU A 10 -6.63 1.60 6.74
N LEU A 11 -7.59 0.67 6.75
CA LEU A 11 -8.24 0.17 7.96
C LEU A 11 -7.83 -1.29 8.15
N VAL A 12 -7.17 -1.58 9.27
CA VAL A 12 -6.89 -2.94 9.72
C VAL A 12 -7.96 -3.31 10.73
N SER A 13 -8.84 -4.23 10.34
CA SER A 13 -9.93 -4.70 11.18
C SER A 13 -9.92 -6.22 11.29
N ARG A 14 -10.43 -6.74 12.40
CA ARG A 14 -10.57 -8.18 12.60
C ARG A 14 -11.71 -8.70 11.74
N ALA A 15 -11.43 -9.63 10.82
CA ALA A 15 -12.43 -10.15 9.87
C ALA A 15 -13.69 -10.70 10.56
N SER A 16 -13.53 -11.31 11.75
CA SER A 16 -14.64 -11.91 12.49
C SER A 16 -15.58 -10.90 13.16
N THR A 17 -15.09 -9.71 13.55
CA THR A 17 -15.86 -8.76 14.37
C THR A 17 -15.97 -7.36 13.76
N GLY A 18 -15.22 -7.07 12.69
CA GLY A 18 -15.08 -5.73 12.12
C GLY A 18 -14.34 -4.74 13.03
N GLN A 19 -13.89 -5.16 14.21
CA GLN A 19 -13.22 -4.27 15.16
C GLN A 19 -11.84 -3.85 14.64
N GLY A 20 -11.58 -2.55 14.62
CA GLY A 20 -10.29 -1.98 14.27
C GLY A 20 -9.17 -2.49 15.18
N ILE A 21 -8.03 -2.82 14.61
CA ILE A 21 -6.89 -3.39 15.31
C ILE A 21 -5.80 -2.33 15.45
N GLY A 22 -5.66 -1.80 16.64
CA GLY A 22 -4.62 -0.82 16.93
C GLY A 22 -3.23 -1.40 17.16
N GLY A 23 -2.24 -0.67 16.69
CA GLY A 23 -0.83 -1.03 16.81
C GLY A 23 -0.35 -2.10 15.83
N ALA A 24 -1.13 -2.44 14.81
CA ALA A 24 -0.71 -3.31 13.72
C ALA A 24 0.35 -2.60 12.87
N LYS A 25 1.44 -3.31 12.56
CA LYS A 25 2.48 -2.82 11.66
C LYS A 25 2.00 -2.97 10.23
N VAL A 26 1.99 -1.88 9.48
CA VAL A 26 1.61 -1.83 8.08
C VAL A 26 2.84 -1.55 7.24
N LYS A 27 3.08 -2.39 6.24
CA LYS A 27 4.21 -2.30 5.32
C LYS A 27 3.68 -2.25 3.90
N VAL A 28 4.02 -1.18 3.19
CA VAL A 28 3.65 -0.99 1.80
C VAL A 28 4.89 -1.18 0.94
N ARG A 29 4.83 -2.14 0.02
CA ARG A 29 5.92 -2.48 -0.90
C ARG A 29 5.38 -2.44 -2.31
N VAL A 30 6.21 -2.07 -3.27
CA VAL A 30 5.90 -2.21 -4.68
C VAL A 30 6.73 -3.33 -5.26
N ILE A 31 6.08 -4.17 -6.05
CA ILE A 31 6.69 -5.25 -6.82
C ILE A 31 6.40 -4.94 -8.28
N SER A 32 7.45 -4.88 -9.09
CA SER A 32 7.33 -4.64 -10.53
C SER A 32 7.90 -5.83 -11.28
N THR A 33 7.43 -6.07 -12.50
CA THR A 33 8.05 -7.08 -13.38
C THR A 33 9.41 -6.62 -13.92
N VAL A 34 9.66 -5.30 -13.93
CA VAL A 34 10.84 -4.67 -14.50
C VAL A 34 11.87 -4.23 -13.46
N ASP A 35 11.49 -4.15 -12.18
CA ASP A 35 12.33 -3.61 -11.11
C ASP A 35 12.22 -4.48 -9.84
N LYS A 36 13.23 -4.39 -8.97
CA LYS A 36 13.25 -5.19 -7.74
C LYS A 36 12.16 -4.74 -6.76
N PRO A 37 11.58 -5.67 -5.98
CA PRO A 37 10.58 -5.33 -4.99
C PRO A 37 11.19 -4.40 -3.92
N ARG A 38 10.59 -3.23 -3.75
CA ARG A 38 11.07 -2.21 -2.79
C ARG A 38 9.98 -1.83 -1.81
N THR A 39 10.37 -1.62 -0.55
CA THR A 39 9.47 -1.07 0.46
C THR A 39 9.35 0.43 0.22
N LEU A 40 8.12 0.94 0.11
CA LEU A 40 7.85 2.35 -0.12
C LEU A 40 7.67 3.10 1.20
N ILE A 41 6.90 2.52 2.11
CA ILE A 41 6.59 3.12 3.39
C ILE A 41 6.18 2.06 4.40
N GLU A 42 6.46 2.33 5.67
CA GLU A 42 6.04 1.53 6.81
C GLU A 42 5.30 2.44 7.79
N GLY A 43 4.29 1.90 8.44
CA GLY A 43 3.43 2.62 9.37
C GLY A 43 2.89 1.70 10.46
N LYS A 44 2.15 2.31 11.38
CA LYS A 44 1.49 1.59 12.47
C LYS A 44 0.07 2.13 12.62
N THR A 45 -0.90 1.26 12.81
CA THR A 45 -2.29 1.67 13.00
C THR A 45 -2.52 2.31 14.36
N ASP A 46 -3.43 3.27 14.40
CA ASP A 46 -3.92 3.92 15.61
C ASP A 46 -4.88 3.03 16.42
N ALA A 47 -5.41 3.51 17.55
CA ALA A 47 -6.32 2.73 18.39
C ALA A 47 -7.63 2.31 17.67
N ALA A 48 -8.02 3.01 16.60
CA ALA A 48 -9.18 2.68 15.77
C ALA A 48 -8.84 1.70 14.63
N GLY A 49 -7.58 1.27 14.52
CA GLY A 49 -7.11 0.41 13.44
C GLY A 49 -6.85 1.13 12.12
N GLN A 50 -6.84 2.46 12.12
CA GLN A 50 -6.63 3.27 10.93
C GLN A 50 -5.17 3.69 10.78
N VAL A 51 -4.71 3.82 9.54
CA VAL A 51 -3.44 4.46 9.22
C VAL A 51 -3.52 5.17 7.88
N SER A 52 -3.06 6.42 7.84
CA SER A 52 -2.90 7.19 6.60
C SER A 52 -1.43 7.27 6.25
N LEU A 53 -1.06 6.74 5.10
CA LEU A 53 0.32 6.71 4.60
C LEU A 53 0.41 7.43 3.27
N SER A 54 1.43 8.26 3.10
CA SER A 54 1.73 8.93 1.83
C SER A 54 3.12 8.52 1.37
N CYS A 55 3.24 7.96 0.16
CA CYS A 55 4.52 7.55 -0.40
C CYS A 55 4.66 7.95 -1.87
N ALA A 56 5.89 8.20 -2.28
CA ALA A 56 6.21 8.43 -3.68
C ALA A 56 6.22 7.09 -4.43
N LEU A 57 5.33 6.94 -5.40
CA LEU A 57 5.35 5.80 -6.30
C LEU A 57 6.49 5.98 -7.31
N PRO A 58 7.30 4.94 -7.55
CA PRO A 58 8.28 4.98 -8.62
C PRO A 58 7.57 5.16 -9.96
N LEU A 59 8.21 5.89 -10.87
CA LEU A 59 7.76 5.95 -12.25
C LEU A 59 7.93 4.56 -12.86
N LEU A 60 6.83 3.99 -13.32
CA LEU A 60 6.84 2.72 -14.04
C LEU A 60 7.03 3.03 -15.52
N GLU A 61 8.28 2.96 -15.98
CA GLU A 61 8.62 3.23 -17.38
C GLU A 61 7.93 2.21 -18.30
N GLU A 62 8.05 0.91 -17.99
CA GLU A 62 7.41 -0.20 -18.71
C GLU A 62 7.02 -1.34 -17.75
N GLY A 63 6.08 -2.20 -18.14
CA GLY A 63 5.66 -3.38 -17.36
C GLY A 63 4.51 -3.16 -16.37
N THR A 64 4.19 -4.23 -15.64
CA THR A 64 3.11 -4.28 -14.64
C THR A 64 3.72 -4.16 -13.24
N ALA A 65 3.14 -3.33 -12.39
CA ALA A 65 3.48 -3.29 -10.97
C ALA A 65 2.28 -3.61 -10.10
N ALA A 66 2.57 -4.15 -8.92
CA ALA A 66 1.61 -4.42 -7.87
C ALA A 66 2.12 -3.78 -6.58
N LEU A 67 1.23 -3.06 -5.92
CA LEU A 67 1.41 -2.57 -4.57
C LEU A 67 0.93 -3.65 -3.60
N ILE A 68 1.83 -4.06 -2.71
CA ILE A 68 1.60 -5.05 -1.67
C ILE A 68 1.50 -4.30 -0.36
N ILE A 69 0.33 -4.35 0.26
CA ILE A 69 0.06 -3.78 1.57
C ILE A 69 -0.06 -4.95 2.55
N GLN A 70 0.91 -5.07 3.45
CA GLN A 70 0.92 -6.12 4.47
C GLN A 70 0.71 -5.49 5.84
N ALA A 71 -0.34 -5.92 6.55
CA ALA A 71 -0.57 -5.60 7.95
C ALA A 71 -0.20 -6.81 8.82
N SER A 72 0.42 -6.60 9.98
CA SER A 72 0.80 -7.69 10.88
C SER A 72 0.74 -7.24 12.34
N ILE A 73 0.21 -8.10 13.20
CA ILE A 73 0.10 -7.87 14.65
C ILE A 73 0.26 -9.19 15.42
N GLY A 74 1.30 -9.27 16.25
CA GLY A 74 1.61 -10.50 16.98
C GLY A 74 1.83 -11.68 16.03
N LYS A 75 0.93 -12.68 16.06
CA LYS A 75 0.94 -13.84 15.16
C LYS A 75 0.02 -13.70 13.94
N GLU A 76 -0.82 -12.67 13.92
CA GLU A 76 -1.80 -12.45 12.85
C GLU A 76 -1.21 -11.55 11.77
N SER A 77 -1.52 -11.84 10.51
CA SER A 77 -1.14 -10.97 9.39
C SER A 77 -2.19 -11.01 8.28
N GLY A 78 -2.29 -9.91 7.55
CA GLY A 78 -3.12 -9.77 6.36
C GLY A 78 -2.34 -9.10 5.25
N GLU A 79 -2.57 -9.51 4.02
CA GLU A 79 -1.93 -8.94 2.84
C GLU A 79 -2.99 -8.60 1.80
N ILE A 80 -2.87 -7.42 1.21
CA ILE A 80 -3.66 -6.98 0.06
C ILE A 80 -2.70 -6.66 -1.08
N LYS A 81 -3.04 -7.16 -2.26
CA LYS A 81 -2.31 -6.89 -3.49
C LYS A 81 -3.16 -6.00 -4.38
N GLN A 82 -2.65 -4.85 -4.75
CA GLN A 82 -3.30 -3.88 -5.63
C GLN A 82 -2.48 -3.71 -6.88
N LEU A 83 -3.06 -4.05 -8.02
CA LEU A 83 -2.38 -3.89 -9.30
C LEU A 83 -2.35 -2.40 -9.67
N ILE A 84 -1.14 -1.85 -9.80
CA ILE A 84 -0.93 -0.47 -10.25
C ILE A 84 -1.02 -0.47 -11.77
N LYS A 85 -2.17 -0.03 -12.29
CA LYS A 85 -2.30 0.29 -13.71
C LYS A 85 -1.79 1.71 -13.93
N LYS A 86 -1.04 1.94 -15.02
CA LYS A 86 -0.70 3.30 -15.45
C LYS A 86 -2.01 4.10 -15.51
N PRO A 87 -2.11 5.27 -14.85
CA PRO A 87 -3.21 6.16 -15.14
C PRO A 87 -3.13 6.47 -16.63
N VAL A 88 -4.17 6.13 -17.37
CA VAL A 88 -4.37 6.72 -18.70
C VAL A 88 -4.36 8.21 -18.42
N ARG A 89 -3.28 8.91 -18.79
CA ARG A 89 -3.32 10.37 -18.89
C ARG A 89 -4.51 10.63 -19.81
N LYS A 90 -5.64 11.07 -19.27
CA LYS A 90 -6.61 11.80 -20.08
C LYS A 90 -5.83 13.02 -20.53
N ALA A 91 -5.28 12.96 -21.72
CA ALA A 91 -4.93 14.14 -22.48
C ALA A 91 -6.23 14.93 -22.58
N ALA A 92 -6.37 15.96 -21.73
CA ALA A 92 -7.34 17.00 -21.98
C ALA A 92 -6.81 17.73 -23.21
N GLY A 93 -7.50 17.53 -24.33
CA GLY A 93 -7.26 18.25 -25.58
C GLY A 93 -7.79 19.67 -25.54
#